data_AF-A0A7V5IFH4-F1
#
_entry.id   AF-A0A7V5IFH4-F1
#
_cell.length_a   1.000
_cell.length_b   1.000
_cell.length_c   1.000
_cell.angle_alpha   90.00
_cell.angle_beta   90.00
_cell.angle_gamma   90.00
#
_symmetry.space_group_name_H-M   'P 1'
#
loop_
_entity.id
_entity.type
_entity.pdbx_description
1 polymer ?
#
loop_
_entity_poly.entity_id
_entity_poly.type
_entity_poly.pdbx_seq_one_letter_code
_entity_poly.pdbx_strand_id
1 'polypeptide(L)'
;MFHLFFALSIFILLLFFNRLKLNYLSIYLTFGIVMWYFMLKSGIHPTITGVLLAFAIPFANDEKNPSFRLQHFLHQPVAYVILPLFALANTGIFINYENLSSLLSLNSLGIVIGLTFGKPLGILIF
;
A
#
# COMPACT_ATOMS: atom_id res chain seq x y z
N MET A 1 8.89 12.10 16.50
CA MET A 1 7.67 12.92 16.30
C MET A 1 7.81 13.97 15.19
N PHE A 2 8.92 14.72 15.09
CA PHE A 2 9.10 15.75 14.04
C PHE A 2 8.94 15.24 12.59
N HIS A 3 9.37 14.01 12.28
CA HIS A 3 9.20 13.43 10.93
C HIS A 3 7.74 13.32 10.46
N LEU A 4 6.80 13.13 11.38
CA LEU A 4 5.36 13.06 11.04
C LEU A 4 4.80 14.41 10.66
N PHE A 5 5.22 15.47 11.35
CA PHE A 5 4.84 16.83 10.97
C PHE A 5 5.33 17.16 9.56
N PHE A 6 6.56 16.78 9.20
CA PHE A 6 7.06 16.96 7.83
C PHE A 6 6.25 16.17 6.80
N ALA A 7 5.96 14.90 7.07
CA ALA A 7 5.12 14.08 6.17
C ALA A 7 3.72 14.70 6.00
N LEU A 8 3.10 15.19 7.08
CA LEU A 8 1.80 15.84 7.04
C LEU A 8 1.84 17.17 6.27
N SER A 9 2.87 18.00 6.48
CA SER A 9 3.06 19.24 5.72
C SER A 9 3.21 18.98 4.22
N ILE A 10 3.95 17.93 3.83
CA ILE A 10 4.05 17.53 2.42
C ILE A 10 2.70 17.09 1.87
N PHE A 11 1.94 16.30 2.64
CA PHE A 11 0.61 15.87 2.23
C PHE A 11 -0.35 17.06 2.02
N ILE A 12 -0.36 18.03 2.95
CA ILE A 12 -1.17 19.25 2.81
C ILE A 12 -0.74 20.06 1.59
N LEU A 13 0.56 20.16 1.34
CA LEU A 13 1.10 20.85 0.16
C LEU A 13 0.67 20.16 -1.15
N LEU A 14 0.66 18.83 -1.20
CA LEU A 14 0.12 18.07 -2.33
C LEU A 14 -1.38 18.31 -2.54
N LEU A 15 -2.17 18.35 -1.47
CA LEU A 15 -3.59 18.71 -1.54
C LEU A 15 -3.79 20.14 -2.05
N PHE A 16 -2.94 21.07 -1.65
CA PHE A 16 -2.96 22.44 -2.16
C PHE A 16 -2.65 22.48 -3.67
N PHE A 17 -1.66 21.74 -4.14
CA PHE A 17 -1.37 21.59 -5.57
C PHE A 17 -2.52 20.95 -6.35
N ASN A 18 -3.24 19.99 -5.74
CA ASN A 18 -4.44 19.40 -6.32
C ASN A 18 -5.55 20.47 -6.48
N ARG A 19 -5.75 21.33 -5.48
CA ARG A 19 -6.70 22.46 -5.58
C ARG A 19 -6.31 23.48 -6.65
N LEU A 20 -5.02 23.67 -6.90
CA LEU A 20 -4.51 24.50 -8.00
C LEU A 20 -4.57 23.83 -9.37
N LYS A 21 -5.11 22.61 -9.47
CA LYS A 21 -5.25 21.84 -10.73
C LYS A 21 -3.93 21.62 -11.46
N LEU A 22 -2.83 21.46 -10.70
CA LEU A 22 -1.54 21.09 -11.29
C LEU A 22 -1.61 19.64 -11.77
N ASN A 23 -1.65 19.43 -13.08
CA ASN A 23 -1.79 18.09 -13.67
C ASN A 23 -0.44 17.36 -13.89
N TYR A 24 0.64 17.86 -13.28
CA TYR A 24 1.98 17.29 -13.43
C TYR A 24 2.20 16.11 -12.48
N LEU A 25 1.95 14.90 -12.98
CA LEU A 25 2.11 13.65 -12.23
C LEU A 25 3.48 13.51 -11.54
N SER A 26 4.56 13.93 -12.21
CA SER A 26 5.92 13.84 -11.68
C SER A 26 6.09 14.59 -10.35
N ILE A 27 5.41 15.73 -10.17
CA ILE A 27 5.48 16.52 -8.92
C ILE A 27 4.92 15.70 -7.77
N TYR A 28 3.76 15.08 -7.96
CA TYR A 28 3.13 14.23 -6.93
C TYR A 28 4.03 13.05 -6.58
N LEU A 29 4.60 12.36 -7.58
CA LEU A 29 5.50 11.24 -7.34
C LEU A 29 6.77 11.64 -6.58
N THR A 30 7.41 12.76 -6.95
CA THR A 30 8.62 13.23 -6.26
C THR A 30 8.32 13.56 -4.79
N PHE A 31 7.29 14.36 -4.52
CA PHE A 31 6.89 14.68 -3.15
C PHE A 31 6.36 13.44 -2.39
N GLY A 32 5.73 12.50 -3.08
CA GLY A 32 5.32 11.22 -2.55
C GLY A 32 6.49 10.36 -2.05
N ILE A 33 7.60 10.32 -2.80
CA ILE A 33 8.83 9.62 -2.38
C ILE A 33 9.44 10.31 -1.14
N VAL A 34 9.44 11.64 -1.11
CA VAL A 34 9.91 12.38 0.07
C VAL A 34 9.02 12.10 1.29
N MET A 35 7.70 12.09 1.12
CA MET A 35 6.74 11.72 2.17
C MET A 35 6.95 10.28 2.64
N TRP A 36 7.23 9.35 1.71
CA TRP A 36 7.52 7.94 2.00
C TRP A 36 8.73 7.79 2.92
N TYR A 37 9.81 8.51 2.62
CA TYR A 37 11.02 8.52 3.44
C TYR A 37 10.75 9.03 4.87
N PHE A 38 9.98 10.10 5.02
CA PHE A 38 9.63 10.61 6.35
C PHE A 38 8.71 9.68 7.12
N MET A 39 7.77 9.00 6.46
CA MET A 39 6.95 7.96 7.10
C MET A 39 7.83 6.79 7.58
N LEU A 40 8.77 6.30 6.76
CA LEU A 40 9.73 5.27 7.16
C LEU A 40 10.53 5.67 8.40
N LYS A 41 11.06 6.91 8.46
CA LYS A 41 11.82 7.41 9.62
C LYS A 41 10.97 7.66 10.86
N SER A 42 9.67 7.83 10.70
CA SER A 42 8.75 8.00 11.83
C SER A 42 8.38 6.70 12.55
N GLY A 43 8.73 5.54 11.98
CA GLY A 43 8.28 4.23 12.47
C GLY A 43 6.85 3.87 12.07
N ILE A 44 6.14 4.73 11.34
CA ILE A 44 4.86 4.41 10.71
C ILE A 44 5.11 3.63 9.41
N HIS A 45 4.19 2.73 9.09
CA HIS A 45 4.32 1.89 7.91
C HIS A 45 4.28 2.73 6.61
N PRO A 46 5.31 2.65 5.74
CA PRO A 46 5.39 3.47 4.52
C PRO A 46 4.31 3.17 3.46
N THR A 47 3.56 2.08 3.59
CA THR A 47 2.48 1.75 2.65
C THR A 47 1.34 2.76 2.68
N ILE A 48 1.08 3.36 3.85
CA ILE A 48 0.07 4.40 4.03
C ILE A 48 0.39 5.61 3.15
N THR A 49 1.68 5.90 2.92
CA THR A 49 2.10 6.96 1.99
C THR A 49 1.52 6.76 0.60
N GLY A 50 1.53 5.52 0.09
CA GLY A 50 0.99 5.22 -1.24
C GLY A 50 -0.49 5.52 -1.34
N VAL A 51 -1.25 5.17 -0.30
CA VAL A 51 -2.70 5.45 -0.21
C VAL A 51 -2.95 6.96 -0.13
N LEU A 52 -2.23 7.67 0.75
CA LEU A 52 -2.34 9.13 0.87
C LEU A 52 -1.98 9.83 -0.43
N LEU A 53 -0.90 9.41 -1.08
CA LEU A 53 -0.50 9.95 -2.37
C LEU A 53 -1.60 9.76 -3.42
N ALA A 54 -2.20 8.57 -3.49
CA ALA A 54 -3.30 8.30 -4.42
C ALA A 54 -4.49 9.24 -4.20
N PHE A 55 -4.85 9.53 -2.94
CA PHE A 55 -5.89 10.51 -2.61
C PHE A 55 -5.52 11.95 -2.98
N ALA A 56 -4.23 12.28 -3.00
CA ALA A 56 -3.77 13.62 -3.33
C ALA A 56 -3.68 13.88 -4.85
N ILE A 57 -3.54 12.85 -5.69
CA ILE A 57 -3.45 13.01 -7.14
C ILE A 57 -4.82 13.42 -7.70
N PRO A 58 -4.88 14.45 -8.56
CA PRO A 58 -6.14 14.92 -9.16
C PRO A 58 -6.83 13.82 -9.95
N PHE A 59 -8.12 13.62 -9.69
CA PHE A 59 -9.00 12.70 -10.41
C PHE A 59 -10.06 13.49 -11.19
N ALA A 60 -10.16 13.25 -12.49
CA ALA A 60 -11.26 13.73 -13.31
C ALA A 60 -11.66 12.65 -14.33
N ASN A 61 -12.82 12.83 -14.96
CA ASN A 61 -13.48 11.81 -15.78
C ASN A 61 -13.02 11.77 -17.25
N ASP A 62 -11.80 12.26 -17.53
CA ASP A 62 -11.19 12.34 -18.85
C ASP A 62 -10.00 11.36 -18.96
N GLU A 63 -9.85 10.68 -20.09
CA GLU A 63 -8.76 9.73 -20.37
C GLU A 63 -7.37 10.37 -20.29
N LYS A 64 -7.28 11.70 -20.49
CA LYS A 64 -6.03 12.45 -20.35
C LYS A 64 -5.58 12.64 -18.89
N ASN A 65 -6.36 12.20 -17.91
CA ASN A 65 -6.05 12.47 -16.52
C ASN A 65 -4.78 11.78 -16.01
N PRO A 66 -4.01 12.48 -15.15
CA PRO A 66 -2.78 11.94 -14.58
C PRO A 66 -3.02 10.67 -13.75
N SER A 67 -4.13 10.59 -13.00
CA SER A 67 -4.51 9.39 -12.23
C SER A 67 -4.77 8.18 -13.11
N PHE A 68 -5.53 8.34 -14.20
CA PHE A 68 -5.85 7.22 -15.10
C PHE A 68 -4.58 6.70 -15.80
N ARG A 69 -3.73 7.60 -16.28
CA ARG A 69 -2.43 7.24 -16.87
C ARG A 69 -1.53 6.52 -15.87
N LEU A 70 -1.44 7.02 -14.63
CA LEU A 70 -0.65 6.37 -13.58
C LEU A 70 -1.19 4.97 -13.26
N GLN A 71 -2.51 4.84 -13.09
CA GLN A 71 -3.14 3.55 -12.78
C GLN A 71 -2.88 2.52 -13.89
N HIS A 72 -3.09 2.90 -15.15
CA HIS A 72 -2.88 2.00 -16.28
C HIS A 72 -1.40 1.57 -16.37
N PHE A 73 -0.48 2.51 -16.19
CA PHE A 73 0.96 2.23 -16.18
C PHE A 73 1.39 1.35 -15.00
N LEU A 74 0.82 1.55 -13.80
CA LEU A 74 1.16 0.76 -12.61
C LEU A 74 0.50 -0.62 -12.58
N HIS A 75 -0.66 -0.79 -13.21
CA HIS A 75 -1.41 -2.04 -13.11
C HIS A 75 -0.60 -3.25 -13.61
N GLN A 76 0.04 -3.16 -14.78
CA GLN A 76 0.80 -4.28 -15.35
C GLN A 76 2.05 -4.64 -14.52
N PRO A 77 2.98 -3.70 -14.18
CA PRO A 77 4.12 -4.03 -13.34
C PRO A 77 3.73 -4.51 -11.95
N VAL A 78 2.67 -3.93 -11.36
CA VAL A 78 2.21 -4.34 -10.03
C VAL A 78 1.69 -5.78 -10.05
N ALA A 79 0.82 -6.11 -11.01
CA ALA A 79 0.20 -7.43 -11.09
C ALA A 79 1.20 -8.53 -11.45
N TYR A 80 2.13 -8.28 -12.37
CA TYR A 80 3.03 -9.30 -12.91
C TYR A 80 4.41 -9.36 -12.25
N VAL A 81 4.87 -8.29 -11.59
CA VAL A 81 6.21 -8.24 -10.99
C VAL A 81 6.15 -8.00 -9.50
N ILE A 82 5.52 -6.89 -9.07
CA ILE A 82 5.58 -6.46 -7.66
C ILE A 82 4.83 -7.45 -6.77
N LEU A 83 3.61 -7.84 -7.16
CA LEU A 83 2.79 -8.74 -6.35
C LEU A 83 3.39 -10.16 -6.26
N PRO A 84 3.84 -10.80 -7.35
CA PRO A 84 4.50 -12.10 -7.26
C PRO A 84 5.81 -12.05 -6.48
N LEU A 85 6.63 -11.01 -6.67
CA LEU A 85 7.88 -10.84 -5.93
C LEU A 85 7.62 -10.63 -4.43
N PHE A 86 6.64 -9.79 -4.09
CA PHE A 86 6.23 -9.55 -2.72
C PHE A 86 5.70 -10.83 -2.06
N ALA A 87 4.87 -11.61 -2.78
CA ALA A 87 4.39 -12.89 -2.30
C ALA A 87 5.57 -13.82 -2.02
N LEU A 88 6.45 -14.05 -3.00
CA LEU A 88 7.60 -14.94 -2.86
C LEU A 88 8.52 -14.55 -1.69
N ALA A 89 8.79 -13.25 -1.51
CA ALA A 89 9.64 -12.76 -0.42
C ALA A 89 9.02 -12.95 0.97
N ASN A 90 7.69 -12.86 1.11
CA ASN A 90 7.00 -12.96 2.40
C ASN A 90 6.39 -14.33 2.69
N THR A 91 6.18 -15.18 1.68
CA THR A 91 5.61 -16.53 1.83
C THR A 91 6.66 -17.63 1.82
N GLY A 92 7.95 -17.29 1.75
CA GLY A 92 9.08 -18.22 1.83
C GLY A 92 9.25 -18.85 3.21
N ILE A 93 8.25 -19.61 3.67
CA ILE A 93 8.26 -20.30 4.97
C ILE A 93 9.06 -21.59 4.82
N PHE A 94 10.20 -21.69 5.49
CA PHE A 94 10.98 -22.93 5.53
C PHE A 94 10.31 -23.94 6.46
N ILE A 95 9.88 -25.07 5.90
CA ILE A 95 9.23 -26.14 6.66
C ILE A 95 10.32 -27.05 7.23
N ASN A 96 10.71 -26.80 8.49
CA ASN A 96 11.55 -27.69 9.28
C ASN A 96 10.71 -28.45 10.31
N TYR A 97 11.21 -29.59 10.80
CA TYR A 97 10.55 -30.37 11.86
C TYR A 97 10.24 -29.52 13.12
N GLU A 98 11.08 -28.54 13.45
CA GLU A 98 10.85 -27.57 14.54
C GLU A 98 9.73 -26.55 14.24
N ASN A 99 9.49 -26.21 12.98
CA ASN A 99 8.41 -25.30 12.57
C ASN A 99 7.05 -26.03 12.46
N LEU A 100 7.04 -27.36 12.38
CA LEU A 100 5.80 -28.13 12.33
C LEU A 100 5.04 -28.09 13.66
N SER A 101 5.77 -28.09 14.79
CA SER A 101 5.18 -27.96 16.12
C SER A 101 4.65 -26.54 16.38
N SER A 102 5.29 -25.50 15.83
CA SER A 102 4.81 -24.12 15.94
C SER A 102 3.56 -23.86 15.08
N LEU A 103 3.40 -24.56 13.95
CA LEU A 103 2.17 -24.52 13.14
C LEU A 103 0.96 -25.13 13.85
N LEU A 104 1.18 -26.11 14.75
CA LEU A 104 0.14 -26.71 15.59
C LEU A 104 -0.16 -25.90 16.87
N SER A 105 0.52 -24.76 17.08
CA SER A 105 0.16 -23.86 18.18
C SER A 105 -1.29 -23.35 18.02
N LEU A 106 -1.97 -23.12 19.15
CA LEU A 106 -3.36 -22.62 19.14
C LEU A 106 -3.52 -21.34 18.31
N ASN A 107 -2.52 -20.46 18.35
CA ASN A 107 -2.53 -19.20 17.60
C ASN A 107 -2.52 -19.46 16.08
N SER A 108 -1.65 -20.34 15.61
CA SER A 108 -1.53 -20.70 14.19
C SER A 108 -2.80 -21.40 13.70
N LEU A 109 -3.30 -22.38 14.43
CA LEU A 109 -4.56 -23.08 14.11
C LEU A 109 -5.75 -22.11 14.06
N GLY A 110 -5.83 -21.18 15.01
CA GLY A 110 -6.88 -20.14 15.02
C GLY A 110 -6.82 -19.23 13.79
N ILE A 111 -5.61 -18.83 13.36
CA ILE A 111 -5.41 -18.04 12.13
C ILE A 111 -5.80 -18.86 10.90
N VAL A 112 -5.39 -20.13 10.81
CA VAL A 112 -5.71 -21.01 9.67
C VAL A 112 -7.23 -21.18 9.56
N ILE A 113 -7.90 -21.62 10.64
CA ILE A 113 -9.35 -21.84 10.66
C ILE A 113 -10.10 -20.52 10.37
N GLY A 114 -9.67 -19.43 11.00
CA GLY A 114 -10.26 -18.10 10.80
C GLY A 114 -10.14 -17.61 9.36
N LEU A 115 -9.01 -17.86 8.69
CA LEU A 115 -8.84 -17.47 7.28
C LEU A 115 -9.55 -18.41 6.32
N THR A 116 -9.55 -19.73 6.56
CA THR A 116 -10.15 -20.71 5.65
C THR A 116 -11.66 -20.72 5.72
N PHE A 117 -12.25 -20.58 6.91
CA PHE A 117 -13.71 -20.57 7.09
C PHE A 117 -14.28 -19.18 7.28
N GLY A 118 -13.57 -18.28 7.97
CA GLY A 118 -14.08 -16.94 8.23
C GLY A 118 -14.20 -16.08 6.98
N LYS A 119 -13.26 -16.17 6.02
CA LYS A 119 -13.36 -15.43 4.75
C LYS A 119 -14.58 -15.85 3.92
N PRO A 120 -14.81 -17.16 3.62
CA PRO A 120 -16.00 -17.58 2.88
C PRO A 120 -17.31 -17.30 3.60
N LEU A 121 -17.39 -17.58 4.92
CA LEU A 121 -18.61 -17.32 5.70
C LEU A 121 -18.94 -15.83 5.76
N GLY A 122 -17.92 -14.97 5.89
CA GLY A 122 -18.11 -13.51 5.85
C GLY A 122 -18.76 -13.04 4.56
N ILE A 123 -18.34 -13.58 3.41
CA ILE A 123 -18.92 -13.25 2.09
C ILE A 123 -20.33 -13.83 1.90
N LEU A 124 -20.65 -14.96 2.55
CA LEU A 124 -21.97 -15.60 2.43
C LEU A 124 -23.04 -14.94 3.32
N ILE A 125 -22.64 -14.36 4.45
CA ILE A 125 -23.55 -13.82 5.46
C ILE A 125 -23.77 -12.31 5.29
N PHE A 126 -22.79 -11.57 4.75
CA PHE A 126 -22.81 -10.11 4.56
C PHE A 126 -22.55 -9.73 3.10
#